data_AF-A0A1G9CSK0-F1
#
_entry.id   AF-A0A1G9CSK0-F1
#
_cell.length_a   1.000
_cell.length_b   1.000
_cell.length_c   1.000
_cell.angle_alpha   90.00
_cell.angle_beta   90.00
_cell.angle_gamma   90.00
#
_symmetry.space_group_name_H-M   'P 1'
#
loop_
_entity.id
_entity.type
_entity.pdbx_description
1 polymer ?
#
loop_
_entity_poly.entity_id
_entity_poly.type
_entity_poly.pdbx_seq_one_letter_code
_entity_poly.pdbx_strand_id
1 'polypeptide(L)'
;MPDKNGFSLIEIIVALTIAATLSITFLGVQRQSALMAQISKDSWNVLNLSQDILAHKYPDGLAVVSSGWIPWPGPPEGHFRVGLETISSIGVGHYLIETQSGDYTMGWKVYRVSHRNQNNR
;
A
#
# COMPACT_ATOMS: atom_id res chain seq x y z
N MET A 1 -57.05 25.22 24.60
CA MET A 1 -56.63 24.74 25.94
C MET A 1 -56.08 23.33 25.78
N PRO A 2 -54.96 23.02 26.43
CA PRO A 2 -53.85 22.35 25.76
C PRO A 2 -53.81 20.82 26.00
N ASP A 3 -52.98 20.18 25.17
CA ASP A 3 -52.23 18.95 25.43
C ASP A 3 -52.93 17.59 25.36
N LYS A 4 -52.84 16.96 24.16
CA LYS A 4 -52.32 15.60 24.02
C LYS A 4 -51.44 15.47 22.77
N ASN A 5 -50.37 16.27 22.72
CA ASN A 5 -49.22 16.06 21.83
C ASN A 5 -48.35 14.91 22.37
N GLY A 6 -48.94 13.72 22.55
CA GLY A 6 -48.24 12.54 23.02
C GLY A 6 -48.07 11.56 21.87
N PHE A 7 -46.83 11.26 21.50
CA PHE A 7 -46.53 10.19 20.56
C PHE A 7 -47.11 8.86 21.07
N SER A 8 -47.76 8.13 20.18
CA SER A 8 -48.20 6.76 20.45
C SER A 8 -46.99 5.88 20.77
N LEU A 9 -47.15 4.91 21.67
CA LEU A 9 -46.10 3.96 22.03
C LEU A 9 -45.49 3.28 20.79
N ILE A 10 -46.32 3.01 19.78
CA ILE A 10 -45.89 2.43 18.50
C ILE A 10 -44.97 3.39 17.74
N GLU A 11 -45.30 4.69 17.71
CA GLU A 11 -44.48 5.70 17.03
C GLU A 11 -43.11 5.85 17.71
N ILE A 12 -43.08 5.77 19.05
CA ILE A 12 -41.84 5.80 19.83
C ILE A 12 -40.98 4.56 19.51
N ILE A 13 -41.59 3.36 19.50
CA ILE A 13 -40.87 2.12 19.18
C ILE A 13 -40.33 2.14 17.75
N VAL A 14 -41.12 2.62 16.79
CA VAL A 14 -40.69 2.75 15.38
C VAL A 14 -39.54 3.74 15.27
N ALA A 15 -39.65 4.92 15.89
CA ALA A 15 -38.59 5.93 15.88
C ALA A 15 -37.29 5.40 16.52
N LEU A 16 -37.40 4.72 17.65
CA LEU A 16 -36.25 4.09 18.33
C LEU A 16 -35.61 2.99 17.49
N THR A 17 -36.43 2.17 16.82
CA THR A 17 -35.93 1.11 15.94
C THR A 17 -35.18 1.70 14.75
N ILE A 18 -35.74 2.72 14.09
CA ILE A 18 -35.09 3.42 12.98
C ILE A 18 -33.78 4.06 13.47
N ALA A 19 -33.80 4.75 14.61
CA ALA A 19 -32.61 5.37 15.19
C ALA A 19 -31.53 4.33 15.51
N ALA A 20 -31.89 3.19 16.09
CA ALA A 20 -30.98 2.09 16.39
C ALA A 20 -30.38 1.48 15.11
N THR A 21 -31.20 1.19 14.10
CA THR A 21 -30.73 0.64 12.83
C THR A 21 -29.76 1.61 12.14
N LEU A 22 -30.13 2.89 12.02
CA LEU A 22 -29.25 3.91 11.42
C LEU A 22 -27.94 4.06 12.20
N SER A 23 -27.99 4.04 13.53
CA SER A 23 -26.79 4.14 14.37
C SER A 23 -25.85 2.96 14.16
N ILE A 24 -26.37 1.73 14.12
CA ILE A 24 -25.58 0.52 13.88
C ILE A 24 -24.97 0.55 12.48
N THR A 25 -25.76 0.89 11.45
CA THR A 25 -25.28 1.01 10.08
C THR A 25 -24.17 2.06 9.98
N PHE A 26 -24.34 3.21 10.63
CA PHE A 26 -23.34 4.28 10.64
C PHE A 26 -22.04 3.85 11.31
N LEU A 27 -22.10 3.17 12.45
CA LEU A 27 -20.91 2.60 13.11
C LEU A 27 -20.19 1.57 12.23
N GLY A 28 -20.95 0.73 11.51
CA GLY A 28 -20.39 -0.21 10.54
C GLY A 28 -19.62 0.48 9.42
N VAL A 29 -20.21 1.52 8.82
CA VAL A 29 -19.58 2.32 7.75
C VAL A 29 -18.34 3.04 8.26
N GLN A 30 -18.38 3.61 9.46
CA GLN A 30 -17.21 4.26 10.06
C GLN A 30 -16.05 3.27 10.27
N ARG A 31 -16.33 2.08 10.81
CA ARG A 31 -15.32 1.04 11.00
C ARG A 31 -14.71 0.62 9.67
N GLN A 32 -15.53 0.43 8.64
CA GLN A 32 -15.05 0.09 7.31
C GLN A 32 -14.19 1.22 6.71
N SER A 33 -14.61 2.47 6.88
CA SER A 33 -13.86 3.64 6.40
C SER A 33 -12.50 3.78 7.11
N ALA A 34 -12.45 3.53 8.42
CA ALA A 34 -11.21 3.54 9.19
C ALA A 34 -10.24 2.43 8.72
N LEU A 35 -10.75 1.22 8.47
CA LEU A 35 -9.95 0.12 7.92
C LEU A 35 -9.43 0.47 6.52
N MET A 36 -10.26 1.07 5.66
CA MET A 36 -9.84 1.49 4.32
C MET A 36 -8.78 2.60 4.37
N ALA A 37 -8.93 3.56 5.27
CA ALA A 37 -7.93 4.61 5.48
C ALA A 37 -6.60 4.04 5.96
N GLN A 38 -6.63 3.05 6.85
CA GLN A 38 -5.43 2.37 7.32
C GLN A 38 -4.73 1.58 6.20
N ILE A 39 -5.48 0.77 5.44
CA ILE A 39 -4.95 0.03 4.28
C ILE A 39 -4.35 1.01 3.25
N SER A 40 -5.03 2.14 3.00
CA SER A 40 -4.54 3.19 2.10
C SER A 40 -3.23 3.78 2.61
N LYS A 41 -3.15 4.14 3.90
CA LYS A 41 -1.93 4.67 4.51
C LYS A 41 -0.76 3.70 4.38
N ASP A 42 -0.98 2.44 4.68
CA ASP A 42 0.07 1.41 4.62
C ASP A 42 0.53 1.16 3.17
N SER A 43 -0.40 1.18 2.22
CA SER A 43 -0.10 1.11 0.79
C SER A 43 0.76 2.31 0.33
N TRP A 44 0.43 3.52 0.77
CA TRP A 44 1.22 4.72 0.48
C TRP A 44 2.62 4.67 1.10
N ASN A 45 2.76 4.11 2.31
CA ASN A 45 4.06 3.96 2.95
C ASN A 45 4.99 3.04 2.14
N VAL A 46 4.49 1.88 1.70
CA VAL A 46 5.27 0.96 0.86
C VAL A 46 5.59 1.59 -0.49
N LEU A 47 4.63 2.32 -1.10
CA LEU A 47 4.87 3.01 -2.36
C LEU A 47 5.98 4.07 -2.21
N ASN A 48 5.91 4.92 -1.18
CA ASN A 48 6.91 5.94 -0.91
C ASN A 48 8.29 5.32 -0.66
N LEU A 49 8.37 4.25 0.14
CA LEU A 49 9.61 3.48 0.36
C LEU A 49 10.18 2.97 -0.95
N SER A 50 9.33 2.42 -1.81
CA SER A 50 9.77 1.90 -3.11
C SER A 50 10.29 2.98 -4.04
N GLN A 51 9.65 4.16 -4.06
CA GLN A 51 10.12 5.30 -4.83
C GLN A 51 11.45 5.81 -4.30
N ASP A 52 11.62 5.86 -2.97
CA ASP A 52 12.84 6.30 -2.33
C ASP A 52 14.03 5.38 -2.67
N ILE A 53 13.83 4.06 -2.60
CA ILE A 53 14.83 3.06 -2.99
C ILE A 53 15.18 3.15 -4.47
N LEU A 54 14.16 3.27 -5.34
CA LEU A 54 14.37 3.40 -6.79
C LEU A 54 15.09 4.71 -7.14
N ALA A 55 14.81 5.80 -6.43
CA ALA A 55 15.42 7.12 -6.65
C ALA A 55 16.86 7.18 -6.16
N HIS A 56 17.16 6.60 -5.00
CA HIS A 56 18.49 6.68 -4.39
C HIS A 56 19.55 5.83 -5.07
N LYS A 57 19.21 5.00 -6.07
CA LYS A 57 20.13 4.07 -6.78
C LYS A 57 21.03 3.31 -5.79
N TYR A 58 20.50 3.02 -4.59
CA TYR A 58 21.33 2.63 -3.47
C TYR A 58 21.64 1.13 -3.50
N PRO A 59 22.91 0.72 -3.37
CA PRO A 59 24.14 1.47 -3.60
C PRO A 59 24.82 1.00 -4.90
N ASP A 60 24.91 1.86 -5.90
CA ASP A 60 25.76 1.75 -7.10
C ASP A 60 25.60 0.52 -8.04
N GLY A 61 24.69 -0.38 -7.72
CA GLY A 61 24.22 -1.39 -8.63
C GLY A 61 23.17 -2.24 -7.95
N LEU A 62 21.93 -2.17 -8.44
CA LEU A 62 20.92 -3.24 -8.31
C LEU A 62 21.40 -4.56 -8.96
N ALA A 63 22.71 -4.79 -9.03
CA ALA A 63 23.40 -5.93 -9.61
C ALA A 63 23.62 -7.05 -8.58
N VAL A 64 23.42 -6.78 -7.28
CA VAL A 64 23.61 -7.80 -6.24
C VAL A 64 22.25 -8.36 -5.84
N VAL A 65 22.02 -9.61 -6.21
CA VAL A 65 20.89 -10.40 -5.72
C VAL A 65 21.02 -10.52 -4.21
N SER A 66 19.99 -10.10 -3.48
CA SER A 66 19.97 -10.21 -2.02
C SER A 66 19.51 -11.61 -1.62
N SER A 67 20.22 -12.24 -0.67
CA SER A 67 19.79 -13.51 -0.07
C SER A 67 18.62 -13.39 0.91
N GLY A 68 18.21 -12.15 1.26
CA GLY A 68 17.13 -11.87 2.21
C GLY A 68 16.74 -10.39 2.22
N TRP A 69 15.92 -10.00 3.20
CA TRP A 69 15.46 -8.63 3.40
C TRP A 69 16.56 -7.76 4.00
N ILE A 70 16.85 -6.63 3.35
CA ILE A 70 17.83 -5.63 3.75
C ILE A 70 17.08 -4.44 4.36
N PRO A 71 17.42 -3.97 5.58
CA PRO A 71 16.78 -2.82 6.19
C PRO A 71 17.12 -1.52 5.43
N TRP A 72 16.13 -0.66 5.25
CA TRP A 72 16.32 0.68 4.69
C TRP A 72 16.76 1.66 5.80
N PRO A 73 17.88 2.37 5.64
CA PRO A 73 18.47 3.19 6.70
C PRO A 73 17.79 4.55 6.92
N GLY A 74 16.80 4.92 6.10
CA GLY A 74 16.13 6.22 6.15
C GLY A 74 14.61 6.13 6.31
N PRO A 75 13.92 7.24 6.64
CA PRO A 75 12.47 7.32 6.53
C PRO A 75 12.06 7.40 5.05
N PRO A 76 11.01 6.67 4.61
CA PRO A 76 10.15 5.79 5.39
C PRO A 76 10.83 4.47 5.77
N GLU A 77 10.61 3.99 7.00
CA GLU A 77 11.23 2.75 7.48
C GLU A 77 10.67 1.51 6.76
N GLY A 78 11.54 0.53 6.51
CA GLY A 78 11.14 -0.75 5.93
C GLY A 78 12.33 -1.58 5.48
N HIS A 79 12.04 -2.58 4.66
CA HIS A 79 13.02 -3.51 4.12
C HIS A 79 12.88 -3.64 2.61
N PHE A 80 13.94 -4.07 1.95
CA PHE A 80 13.92 -4.37 0.53
C PHE A 80 14.71 -5.62 0.20
N ARG A 81 14.40 -6.26 -0.92
CA ARG A 81 15.16 -7.37 -1.47
C ARG A 81 15.21 -7.27 -3.00
N VAL A 82 16.29 -7.76 -3.58
CA VAL A 82 16.53 -7.76 -5.03
C VAL A 82 16.69 -9.21 -5.49
N GLY A 83 15.77 -9.68 -6.31
CA GLY A 83 15.84 -10.96 -7.01
C GLY A 83 16.29 -10.77 -8.46
N LEU A 84 16.90 -11.82 -9.05
CA LEU A 84 17.15 -11.89 -10.48
C LEU A 84 16.10 -12.77 -11.14
N GLU A 85 15.36 -12.24 -12.11
CA GLU A 85 14.42 -13.02 -12.92
C GLU A 85 14.90 -12.88 -14.39
N THR A 86 15.78 -13.78 -14.85
CA THR A 86 16.31 -13.71 -16.21
C THR A 86 15.33 -14.34 -17.20
N ILE A 87 14.81 -13.57 -18.15
CA ILE A 87 14.07 -14.08 -19.31
C ILE A 87 14.81 -13.65 -20.59
N SER A 88 15.87 -14.35 -20.96
CA SER A 88 16.27 -14.57 -22.37
C SER A 88 17.67 -15.19 -22.51
N SER A 89 17.88 -15.91 -23.62
CA SER A 89 19.18 -16.41 -24.09
C SER A 89 20.13 -15.33 -24.61
N ILE A 90 19.66 -14.08 -24.73
CA ILE A 90 20.41 -12.91 -25.22
C ILE A 90 20.93 -12.00 -24.08
N GLY A 91 20.81 -12.44 -22.82
CA GLY A 91 21.39 -11.74 -21.67
C GLY A 91 20.64 -10.47 -21.25
N VAL A 92 19.43 -10.25 -21.76
CA VAL A 92 18.53 -9.21 -21.25
C VAL A 92 17.82 -9.79 -20.02
N GLY A 93 18.37 -9.51 -18.84
CA GLY A 93 17.78 -9.85 -17.55
C GLY A 93 17.01 -8.66 -16.96
N HIS A 94 15.95 -8.95 -16.20
CA HIS A 94 15.30 -7.97 -15.34
C HIS A 94 15.49 -8.35 -13.87
N TYR A 95 15.50 -7.33 -13.02
CA TYR A 95 15.59 -7.47 -11.57
C TYR A 95 14.20 -7.33 -10.98
N LEU A 96 13.88 -8.14 -9.98
CA LEU A 96 12.71 -7.95 -9.15
C LEU A 96 13.15 -7.22 -7.89
N ILE A 97 12.65 -6.00 -7.67
CA ILE A 97 12.87 -5.27 -6.42
C ILE A 97 11.59 -5.38 -5.61
N GLU A 98 11.66 -5.98 -4.44
CA GLU A 98 10.55 -6.04 -3.52
C GLU A 98 10.82 -5.16 -2.30
N THR A 99 9.81 -4.42 -1.89
CA THR A 99 9.86 -3.50 -0.74
C THR A 99 8.77 -3.88 0.24
N GLN A 100 9.13 -3.93 1.53
CA GLN A 100 8.25 -4.35 2.61
C GLN A 100 8.19 -3.29 3.70
N SER A 101 6.98 -2.92 4.11
CA SER A 101 6.72 -2.12 5.31
C SER A 101 5.50 -2.70 6.03
N GLY A 102 5.69 -3.17 7.26
CA GLY A 102 4.69 -3.97 7.97
C GLY A 102 4.34 -5.26 7.21
N ASP A 103 3.04 -5.55 7.09
CA ASP A 103 2.51 -6.74 6.39
C ASP A 103 2.40 -6.55 4.86
N TYR A 104 2.73 -5.37 4.34
CA TYR A 104 2.57 -5.03 2.93
C TYR A 104 3.89 -5.17 2.18
N THR A 105 3.82 -5.78 1.01
CA THR A 105 4.95 -5.94 0.08
C THR A 105 4.57 -5.42 -1.30
N MET A 106 5.49 -4.70 -1.95
CA MET A 106 5.34 -4.24 -3.32
C MET A 106 6.53 -4.70 -4.15
N GLY A 107 6.27 -5.23 -5.36
CA GLY A 107 7.29 -5.72 -6.28
C GLY A 107 7.38 -4.88 -7.55
N TRP A 108 8.60 -4.58 -7.98
CA TRP A 108 8.93 -3.84 -9.19
C TRP A 108 9.81 -4.68 -10.12
N LYS A 109 9.40 -4.83 -11.38
CA LYS A 109 10.27 -5.42 -12.41
C LYS A 109 11.07 -4.32 -13.08
N VAL A 110 12.39 -4.33 -12.89
CA VAL A 110 13.30 -3.32 -13.42
C VAL A 110 14.10 -3.91 -14.58
N TYR A 111 13.90 -3.35 -15.77
CA TYR A 111 14.56 -3.77 -17.00
C TYR A 111 15.88 -3.02 -17.18
N ARG A 112 16.98 -3.75 -17.39
CA ARG A 112 18.28 -3.14 -17.71
C ARG A 112 18.33 -2.81 -19.20
N VAL A 113 18.29 -1.52 -19.54
CA VAL A 113 18.51 -1.04 -20.92
C VAL A 113 19.98 -0.65 -21.06
N SER A 114 20.75 -1.37 -21.89
CA SER A 114 22.12 -0.98 -22.23
C SER A 114 22.09 0.00 -23.42
N HIS A 115 22.62 1.20 -23.22
CA HIS A 115 22.90 2.11 -24.33
C HIS A 115 24.18 1.65 -25.02
N ARG A 116 24.08 1.23 -26.29
CA ARG A 116 25.25 0.91 -27.11
C ARG A 116 25.92 2.24 -27.48
N ASN A 117 27.00 2.60 -26.79
CA ASN A 117 27.74 3.81 -27.07
C ASN A 117 28.33 3.71 -28.50
N GLN A 118 27.80 4.47 -29.44
CA GLN A 118 28.20 4.46 -30.86
C GLN A 118 29.47 5.29 -31.14
N ASN A 119 30.36 5.48 -30.17
CA ASN A 119 31.66 6.12 -30.40
C ASN A 119 32.76 5.08 -30.46
N ASN A 120 32.84 4.41 -31.61
CA ASN A 120 34.06 3.77 -32.09
C ASN A 120 34.22 4.20 -33.55
N ARG A 121 34.85 5.37 -33.77
CA ARG A 121 35.63 5.72 -34.97
C ARG A 121 36.60 6.84 -34.61
#